data_AF-A0A1Q9G899-F1
#
_entry.id   AF-A0A1Q9G899-F1
#
_cell.length_a   1.000
_cell.length_b   1.000
_cell.length_c   1.000
_cell.angle_alpha   90.00
_cell.angle_beta   90.00
_cell.angle_gamma   90.00
#
_symmetry.space_group_name_H-M   'P 1'
#
loop_
_entity.id
_entity.type
_entity.pdbx_description
1 polymer ?
#
loop_
_entity_poly.entity_id
_entity_poly.type
_entity_poly.pdbx_seq_one_letter_code
_entity_poly.pdbx_strand_id
1 'polypeptide(L)'
;MFKDKFCKWPKLMRALVIISLFPPAAALFMVTRQLAPIDALDDTLSLTIGFNVILLLWGILLKIRSRKYWYRNYHIGKTMALAVMPLIASGYILLQQPEVPSMAKQQKSQTVYISLN
;
A
#
# COMPACT_ATOMS: atom_id res chain seq x y z
N MET A 1 19.33 26.93 -18.28
CA MET A 1 17.92 27.36 -18.33
C MET A 1 17.06 26.10 -18.37
N PHE A 2 16.57 25.47 -17.31
CA PHE A 2 16.43 25.77 -15.89
C PHE A 2 17.09 24.65 -15.05
N LYS A 3 17.57 24.98 -13.85
CA LYS A 3 18.02 24.03 -12.83
C LYS A 3 16.78 23.28 -12.31
N ASP A 4 16.25 22.36 -13.11
CA ASP A 4 14.89 21.86 -12.96
C ASP A 4 14.81 20.80 -11.84
N LYS A 5 14.78 21.29 -10.59
CA LYS A 5 14.47 20.48 -9.41
C LYS A 5 13.12 19.76 -9.58
N PHE A 6 12.27 20.23 -10.48
CA PHE A 6 10.93 19.68 -10.64
C PHE A 6 10.90 18.31 -11.32
N CYS A 7 11.88 17.98 -12.16
CA CYS A 7 12.03 16.64 -12.75
C CYS A 7 12.33 15.54 -11.70
N LYS A 8 12.80 15.92 -10.51
CA LYS A 8 13.10 14.98 -9.42
C LYS A 8 11.84 14.48 -8.72
N TRP A 9 10.79 15.29 -8.59
CA TRP A 9 9.57 14.92 -7.85
C TRP A 9 8.77 13.78 -8.50
N PRO A 10 8.52 13.75 -9.82
CA PRO A 10 7.83 12.63 -10.46
C PRO A 10 8.63 11.32 -10.37
N LYS A 11 9.96 11.41 -10.44
CA LYS A 11 10.86 10.25 -10.26
C LYS A 11 10.80 9.73 -8.82
N LEU A 12 10.83 10.62 -7.84
CA LEU A 12 10.70 10.27 -6.42
C LEU A 12 9.34 9.66 -6.12
N MET A 13 8.24 10.27 -6.60
CA MET A 13 6.89 9.73 -6.45
C MET A 13 6.79 8.33 -7.05
N ARG A 14 7.33 8.12 -8.25
CA ARG A 14 7.36 6.79 -8.88
C ARG A 14 8.14 5.76 -8.06
N ALA A 15 9.28 6.14 -7.49
CA ALA A 15 10.06 5.27 -6.62
C ALA A 15 9.26 4.91 -5.36
N LEU A 16 8.61 5.88 -4.72
CA LEU A 16 7.81 5.65 -3.51
C LEU A 16 6.60 4.76 -3.77
N VAL A 17 5.94 4.89 -4.92
CA VAL A 17 4.84 4.01 -5.34
C VAL A 17 5.33 2.56 -5.57
N ILE A 18 6.53 2.38 -6.13
CA ILE A 18 7.10 1.04 -6.31
C ILE A 18 7.50 0.44 -4.95
N ILE A 19 8.08 1.25 -4.06
CA ILE A 19 8.48 0.82 -2.73
C ILE A 19 7.25 0.49 -1.87
N SER A 20 6.13 1.19 -2.04
CA SER A 20 4.90 0.92 -1.28
C SER A 20 4.26 -0.43 -1.61
N LEU A 21 4.60 -1.06 -2.74
CA LEU A 21 4.16 -2.42 -3.08
C LEU A 21 4.90 -3.52 -2.30
N PHE A 22 6.09 -3.22 -1.76
CA PHE A 22 6.93 -4.22 -1.10
C PHE A 22 6.35 -4.72 0.23
N PRO A 23 5.90 -3.83 1.15
CA PRO A 23 5.31 -4.25 2.43
C PRO A 23 4.11 -5.19 2.30
N PRO A 24 3.06 -4.90 1.49
CA PRO A 24 1.93 -5.81 1.37
C PRO A 24 2.30 -7.12 0.69
N ALA A 25 3.22 -7.11 -0.29
CA ALA A 25 3.71 -8.33 -0.92
C ALA A 25 4.47 -9.24 0.06
N ALA A 26 5.32 -8.64 0.91
CA ALA A 26 6.04 -9.37 1.95
C ALA A 26 5.09 -9.93 3.02
N ALA A 27 4.10 -9.14 3.46
CA ALA A 27 3.10 -9.58 4.43
C ALA A 27 2.26 -10.75 3.88
N LEU A 28 1.82 -10.70 2.62
CA LEU A 28 1.11 -11.81 1.97
C LEU A 28 1.98 -13.07 1.90
N PHE A 29 3.25 -12.92 1.55
CA PHE A 29 4.17 -14.06 1.52
C PHE A 29 4.34 -14.70 2.90
N MET A 30 4.41 -13.90 3.98
CA MET A 30 4.50 -14.42 5.34
C MET A 30 3.21 -15.11 5.80
N VAL A 31 2.03 -14.53 5.50
CA VAL A 31 0.73 -15.13 5.85
C VAL A 31 0.51 -16.45 5.10
N THR A 32 0.82 -16.50 3.80
CA THR A 32 0.70 -17.73 3.01
C THR A 32 1.64 -18.85 3.49
N ARG A 33 2.76 -18.48 4.13
CA ARG A 33 3.70 -19.42 4.77
C ARG A 33 3.40 -19.70 6.25
N GLN A 34 2.27 -19.20 6.78
CA GLN A 34 1.88 -19.33 8.19
C GLN A 34 2.90 -18.75 9.20
N LEU A 35 3.77 -17.85 8.74
CA LEU A 35 4.81 -17.20 9.56
C LEU A 35 4.27 -15.98 10.31
N ALA A 36 3.12 -15.44 9.90
CA ALA A 36 2.49 -14.27 10.49
C ALA A 36 0.97 -14.42 10.56
N PRO A 37 0.31 -13.81 11.56
CA PRO A 37 -1.15 -13.79 11.66
C PRO A 37 -1.78 -12.92 10.58
N ILE A 38 -3.04 -13.20 10.23
CA ILE A 38 -3.82 -12.42 9.26
C ILE A 38 -3.98 -10.96 9.70
N ASP A 39 -4.08 -10.71 11.02
CA ASP A 39 -4.19 -9.37 11.60
C ASP A 39 -2.99 -8.48 11.18
N ALA A 40 -1.78 -9.05 11.08
CA ALA A 40 -0.60 -8.33 10.63
C ALA A 40 -0.68 -7.94 9.13
N LEU A 41 -1.35 -8.74 8.30
CA LEU A 41 -1.58 -8.39 6.90
C LEU A 41 -2.58 -7.24 6.78
N ASP A 42 -3.66 -7.25 7.55
CA ASP A 42 -4.66 -6.17 7.55
C ASP A 42 -4.06 -4.83 8.01
N ASP A 43 -3.22 -4.83 9.05
CA ASP A 43 -2.48 -3.65 9.50
C ASP A 43 -1.54 -3.13 8.39
N THR A 44 -0.81 -4.04 7.74
CA THR A 44 0.13 -3.68 6.67
C THR A 44 -0.61 -3.13 5.44
N LEU A 45 -1.74 -3.72 5.06
CA LEU A 45 -2.58 -3.24 3.96
C LEU A 45 -3.17 -1.86 4.28
N SER A 46 -3.69 -1.66 5.49
CA SER A 46 -4.26 -0.39 5.94
C SER A 46 -3.22 0.74 5.91
N LEU A 47 -2.01 0.47 6.43
CA LEU A 47 -0.89 1.41 6.39
C LEU A 47 -0.49 1.75 4.94
N THR A 48 -0.43 0.73 4.08
CA THR A 48 -0.05 0.90 2.68
C THR A 48 -1.09 1.69 1.89
N ILE A 49 -2.37 1.45 2.16
CA ILE A 49 -3.48 2.24 1.59
C ILE A 49 -3.36 3.69 2.02
N GLY A 50 -3.21 3.95 3.32
CA GLY A 50 -3.04 5.31 3.85
C GLY A 50 -1.84 6.05 3.23
N PHE A 51 -0.70 5.38 3.13
CA PHE A 51 0.49 5.95 2.48
C PHE A 51 0.26 6.26 1.00
N ASN A 52 -0.38 5.35 0.25
CA ASN A 52 -0.69 5.59 -1.16
C ASN A 52 -1.72 6.71 -1.37
N VAL A 53 -2.68 6.90 -0.45
CA VAL A 53 -3.60 8.05 -0.47
C VAL A 53 -2.83 9.37 -0.31
N ILE A 54 -1.88 9.44 0.63
CA ILE A 54 -1.02 10.61 0.82
C ILE A 54 -0.19 10.89 -0.46
N LEU A 55 0.37 9.84 -1.08
CA LEU A 55 1.08 9.96 -2.36
C LEU A 55 0.16 10.48 -3.47
N LEU A 56 -1.08 10.03 -3.54
CA LEU A 56 -2.05 10.54 -4.52
C LEU A 56 -2.35 12.02 -4.30
N LEU A 57 -2.63 12.44 -3.07
CA LEU A 57 -2.86 13.86 -2.74
C LEU A 57 -1.65 14.71 -3.13
N TRP A 58 -0.45 14.21 -2.86
CA TRP A 58 0.78 14.88 -3.24
C TRP A 58 0.97 14.96 -4.77
N GLY A 59 0.66 13.89 -5.50
CA GLY A 59 0.68 13.89 -6.96
C GLY A 59 -0.32 14.88 -7.55
N ILE A 60 -1.51 15.03 -6.95
CA ILE A 60 -2.52 16.02 -7.36
C ILE A 60 -1.99 17.44 -7.14
N LEU A 61 -1.37 17.72 -5.99
CA LEU A 61 -0.70 19.00 -5.71
C LEU A 61 0.38 19.32 -6.75
N LEU A 62 1.21 18.34 -7.11
CA LEU A 62 2.22 18.48 -8.16
C LEU A 62 1.58 18.71 -9.53
N LYS A 63 0.47 18.04 -9.84
CA LYS A 63 -0.28 18.20 -11.09
C LYS A 63 -0.82 19.62 -11.24
N ILE A 64 -1.46 20.16 -10.19
CA ILE A 64 -1.96 21.54 -10.15
C ILE A 64 -0.82 22.53 -10.41
N ARG A 65 0.32 22.38 -9.70
CA ARG A 65 1.50 23.24 -9.89
C ARG A 65 2.14 23.10 -11.28
N SER A 66 1.99 21.96 -11.93
CA SER A 66 2.56 21.69 -13.27
C SER A 66 1.68 22.14 -14.43
N ARG A 67 0.43 22.61 -14.19
CA ARG A 67 -0.51 23.03 -15.26
C ARG A 67 0.05 24.04 -16.24
N LYS A 68 0.97 24.92 -15.79
CA LYS A 68 1.62 25.93 -16.64
C LYS A 68 2.57 25.34 -17.70
N TYR A 69 2.98 24.07 -17.55
CA TYR A 69 3.94 23.39 -18.42
C TYR A 69 3.37 22.07 -18.92
N TRP A 70 2.83 22.06 -20.14
CA TRP A 70 2.11 20.93 -20.75
C TRP A 70 2.88 19.60 -20.68
N TYR A 71 4.18 19.61 -21.01
CA TYR A 71 5.06 18.44 -20.92
C TYR A 71 5.15 17.86 -19.49
N ARG A 72 5.19 18.70 -18.46
CA ARG A 72 5.29 18.27 -17.06
C ARG A 72 3.99 17.67 -16.53
N ASN A 73 2.86 18.24 -16.93
CA ASN A 73 1.53 17.72 -16.61
C ASN A 73 1.32 16.32 -17.18
N TYR A 74 1.83 16.05 -18.39
CA TYR A 74 1.74 14.73 -19.03
C TYR A 74 2.48 13.63 -18.25
N HIS A 75 3.73 13.89 -17.84
CA HIS A 75 4.50 12.90 -17.08
C HIS A 75 3.97 12.67 -15.67
N ILE A 76 3.46 13.70 -15.00
CA ILE A 76 2.83 13.57 -13.67
C ILE A 76 1.52 12.78 -13.74
N GLY A 77 0.72 12.99 -14.79
CA GLY A 77 -0.50 12.21 -15.03
C GLY A 77 -0.24 10.71 -15.14
N LYS A 78 0.82 10.31 -15.87
CA LYS A 78 1.24 8.90 -15.98
C LYS A 78 1.64 8.30 -14.63
N THR A 79 2.42 9.02 -13.83
CA THR A 79 2.83 8.52 -12.51
C THR A 79 1.65 8.44 -11.53
N MET A 80 0.67 9.34 -11.65
CA MET A 80 -0.56 9.28 -10.86
C MET A 80 -1.40 8.05 -11.21
N ALA A 81 -1.57 7.72 -12.49
CA ALA A 81 -2.28 6.51 -12.90
C ALA A 81 -1.59 5.24 -12.35
N LEU A 82 -0.26 5.22 -12.34
CA LEU A 82 0.52 4.11 -11.79
C LEU A 82 0.37 4.00 -10.26
N ALA A 83 0.20 5.13 -9.55
CA ALA A 83 -0.04 5.15 -8.10
C ALA A 83 -1.42 4.62 -7.69
N VAL A 84 -2.37 4.52 -8.62
CA VAL A 84 -3.69 3.93 -8.37
C VAL A 84 -3.62 2.40 -8.36
N MET A 85 -2.66 1.79 -9.07
CA MET A 85 -2.54 0.33 -9.16
C MET A 85 -2.34 -0.36 -7.79
N PRO A 86 -1.43 0.10 -6.91
CA PRO A 86 -1.30 -0.47 -5.56
C PRO A 86 -2.58 -0.34 -4.75
N LEU A 87 -3.32 0.78 -4.88
CA LEU A 87 -4.57 0.97 -4.15
C LEU A 87 -5.64 -0.03 -4.58
N ILE A 88 -5.77 -0.26 -5.88
CA ILE A 88 -6.70 -1.26 -6.41
C ILE A 88 -6.27 -2.66 -5.95
N ALA A 89 -4.98 -2.99 -6.05
CA ALA A 89 -4.47 -4.29 -5.64
C ALA A 89 -4.69 -4.55 -4.13
N SER A 90 -4.30 -3.62 -3.27
CA SER A 90 -4.51 -3.72 -1.82
C SER A 90 -5.99 -3.77 -1.46
N GLY A 91 -6.82 -2.94 -2.11
CA GLY A 91 -8.27 -2.93 -1.87
C GLY A 91 -8.93 -4.22 -2.33
N TYR A 92 -8.51 -4.79 -3.45
CA TYR A 92 -8.99 -6.08 -3.94
C TYR A 92 -8.64 -7.22 -2.98
N ILE A 93 -7.43 -7.23 -2.44
CA ILE A 93 -6.98 -8.23 -1.47
C ILE A 93 -7.76 -8.12 -0.16
N LEU A 94 -8.06 -6.89 0.29
CA LEU A 94 -8.87 -6.66 1.48
C LEU A 94 -10.33 -7.10 1.28
N LEU A 95 -10.89 -6.92 0.08
CA LEU A 95 -12.24 -7.39 -0.25
C LEU A 95 -12.33 -8.91 -0.44
N GLN A 96 -11.25 -9.53 -0.93
CA GLN A 96 -11.17 -10.98 -1.13
C GLN A 96 -10.52 -11.71 0.03
N GLN A 97 -10.63 -11.21 1.27
CA GLN A 97 -10.03 -11.83 2.46
C GLN A 97 -10.01 -13.37 2.32
N PRO A 98 -8.82 -13.97 2.13
CA PRO A 98 -8.74 -15.39 1.85
C PRO A 98 -9.36 -16.11 3.04
N GLU A 99 -10.32 -17.01 2.78
CA GLU A 99 -10.93 -17.83 3.82
C GLU A 99 -9.81 -18.51 4.61
N VAL A 100 -9.58 -18.03 5.83
CA VAL A 100 -8.54 -18.56 6.70
C VAL A 100 -8.87 -20.03 6.94
N PRO A 101 -7.98 -21.00 6.63
CA PRO A 101 -8.22 -22.38 6.94
C PRO A 101 -8.49 -22.50 8.44
N SER A 102 -9.63 -23.10 8.80
CA SER A 102 -10.25 -23.10 10.14
C SER A 102 -9.34 -23.48 11.31
N MET A 103 -8.17 -24.06 11.02
CA MET A 103 -7.11 -24.41 11.96
C MET A 103 -6.55 -23.19 12.74
N ALA A 104 -6.40 -22.01 12.09
CA ALA A 104 -5.84 -20.83 12.76
C ALA A 104 -6.86 -20.12 13.69
N LYS A 105 -8.16 -20.33 13.50
CA LYS A 105 -9.20 -19.82 14.41
C LYS A 105 -9.22 -20.58 15.75
N GLN A 106 -8.85 -21.86 15.76
CA GLN A 106 -8.84 -22.66 17.00
C GLN A 106 -7.77 -22.23 18.00
N GLN A 107 -6.62 -21.70 17.54
CA GLN A 107 -5.54 -21.34 18.44
C GLN A 107 -5.81 -20.06 19.26
N LYS A 108 -6.65 -19.14 18.75
CA LYS A 108 -7.08 -17.93 19.48
C LYS A 108 -8.13 -18.22 20.56
N SER A 109 -8.76 -19.40 20.54
CA SER A 109 -9.89 -19.75 21.42
C SER A 109 -9.53 -20.62 22.62
N GLN A 110 -8.25 -20.94 22.84
CA GLN A 110 -7.80 -21.69 24.03
C GLN A 110 -7.31 -20.74 25.14
N THR A 111 -8.20 -19.91 25.67
CA THR A 111 -8.04 -19.37 27.03
C THR A 111 -8.36 -20.51 28.00
N VAL A 112 -7.33 -21.27 28.39
CA VAL A 112 -7.44 -22.29 29.44
C VAL A 112 -7.69 -21.57 30.76
N TYR A 113 -8.94 -21.56 31.23
CA TYR A 113 -9.28 -21.16 32.59
C TYR A 113 -8.78 -22.24 33.54
N ILE A 114 -7.60 -22.02 34.14
CA ILE A 114 -7.11 -22.83 35.24
C ILE A 114 -7.76 -22.27 36.51
N SER A 115 -8.87 -22.87 36.95
CA SER A 115 -9.37 -22.66 38.31
C SER A 115 -8.49 -23.48 39.27
N LEU A 116 -7.67 -22.80 40.07
CA LEU A 116 -7.03 -23.42 41.23
C LEU A 116 -8.11 -23.60 42.31
N ASN A 117 -8.32 -24.85 42.72
CA ASN A 117 -9.23 -25.24 43.81
C ASN A 117 -8.50 -25.15 45.15
#